data_AF-A0AB38UBG8-F1
#
_entry.id   AF-A0AB38UBG8-F1
#
_cell.length_a   1.000
_cell.length_b   1.000
_cell.length_c   1.000
_cell.angle_alpha   90.00
_cell.angle_beta   90.00
_cell.angle_gamma   90.00
#
_symmetry.space_group_name_H-M   'P 1'
#
loop_
_entity.id
_entity.type
_entity.pdbx_description
1 polymer ?
#
loop_
_entity_poly.entity_id
_entity_poly.type
_entity_poly.pdbx_seq_one_letter_code
_entity_poly.pdbx_strand_id
1 'polypeptide(L)'
;MTFEEAVSLVDRIKEQVIGVPVKGRLIESLFIGPTNWNEMHVFMNICLQKGEDEAIDEFIGKSFSVYGRSVTYINPNLPRWEVTVLDDWEKTIYN
;
A
#
# COMPACT_ATOMS: atom_id res chain seq x y z
N MET A 1 -8.16 -7.34 -5.87
CA MET A 1 -8.45 -6.60 -7.12
C MET A 1 -7.39 -6.96 -8.16
N THR A 2 -7.64 -6.75 -9.45
CA THR A 2 -6.55 -6.72 -10.44
C THR A 2 -5.65 -5.51 -10.18
N PHE A 3 -4.50 -5.43 -10.84
CA PHE A 3 -3.62 -4.28 -10.71
C PHE A 3 -4.31 -3.00 -11.23
N GLU A 4 -5.01 -3.07 -12.36
CA GLU A 4 -5.72 -1.93 -12.96
C GLU A 4 -6.86 -1.42 -12.08
N GLU A 5 -7.59 -2.34 -11.44
CA GLU A 5 -8.60 -2.00 -10.44
C GLU A 5 -7.98 -1.28 -9.23
N ALA A 6 -6.81 -1.74 -8.76
CA ALA A 6 -6.10 -1.10 -7.66
C ALA A 6 -5.58 0.30 -8.04
N VAL A 7 -5.09 0.49 -9.27
CA VAL A 7 -4.70 1.81 -9.80
C VAL A 7 -5.89 2.76 -9.84
N SER A 8 -7.03 2.29 -10.38
CA SER A 8 -8.28 3.06 -10.39
C SER A 8 -8.74 3.44 -8.98
N LEU A 9 -8.59 2.54 -8.00
CA LEU A 9 -8.87 2.84 -6.61
C LEU A 9 -7.94 3.92 -6.05
N VAL A 10 -6.62 3.81 -6.28
CA VAL A 10 -5.64 4.81 -5.85
C VAL A 10 -6.01 6.20 -6.38
N ASP A 11 -6.30 6.32 -7.67
CA ASP A 11 -6.67 7.60 -8.27
C ASP A 11 -7.94 8.20 -7.67
N ARG A 12 -8.91 7.35 -7.33
CA ARG A 12 -10.16 7.78 -6.70
C ARG A 12 -9.97 8.28 -5.27
N ILE A 13 -9.08 7.66 -4.49
CA ILE A 13 -9.01 7.88 -3.04
C ILE A 13 -7.86 8.78 -2.59
N LYS A 14 -6.80 8.98 -3.40
CA LYS A 14 -5.56 9.65 -2.99
C LYS A 14 -5.76 11.02 -2.31
N GLU A 15 -6.66 11.84 -2.84
CA GLU A 15 -6.94 13.18 -2.30
C GLU A 15 -7.74 13.14 -0.98
N GLN A 16 -8.43 12.03 -0.72
CA GLN A 16 -9.30 11.86 0.44
C GLN A 16 -8.57 11.20 1.60
N VAL A 17 -7.61 10.32 1.33
CA VAL A 17 -6.98 9.47 2.36
C VAL A 17 -5.59 9.95 2.75
N ILE A 18 -4.84 10.59 1.85
CA ILE A 18 -3.51 11.13 2.18
C ILE A 18 -3.70 12.32 3.12
N GLY A 19 -2.96 12.33 4.22
CA GLY A 19 -3.11 13.32 5.28
C GLY A 19 -4.25 13.01 6.26
N VAL A 20 -4.97 11.90 6.09
CA VAL A 20 -5.96 11.46 7.08
C VAL A 20 -5.29 10.57 8.14
N PRO A 21 -5.52 10.84 9.43
CA PRO A 21 -5.08 9.94 10.49
C PRO A 21 -5.99 8.71 10.55
N VAL A 22 -5.40 7.52 10.36
CA VAL A 22 -6.08 6.24 10.57
C VAL A 22 -5.45 5.56 11.78
N LYS A 23 -6.28 5.24 12.78
CA LYS A 23 -5.84 4.67 14.08
C LYS A 23 -4.69 5.46 14.73
N GLY A 24 -4.78 6.80 14.65
CA GLY A 24 -3.80 7.72 15.22
C GLY A 24 -2.52 7.91 14.40
N ARG A 25 -2.46 7.40 13.16
CA ARG A 25 -1.28 7.52 12.29
C ARG A 25 -1.66 8.15 10.96
N LEU A 26 -0.89 9.16 10.55
CA LEU A 26 -1.11 9.84 9.28
C LEU A 26 -0.80 8.90 8.12
N ILE A 27 -1.71 8.78 7.15
CA ILE A 27 -1.37 8.18 5.86
C ILE A 27 -0.56 9.20 5.07
N GLU A 28 0.69 8.87 4.76
CA GLU A 28 1.60 9.75 4.02
C GLU A 28 1.60 9.47 2.52
N SER A 29 1.32 8.23 2.13
CA SER A 29 1.39 7.78 0.74
C SER A 29 0.57 6.52 0.54
N LEU A 30 0.28 6.21 -0.72
CA LEU A 30 -0.38 4.98 -1.13
C LEU A 30 0.62 4.04 -1.80
N PHE A 31 0.35 2.75 -1.66
CA PHE A 31 1.16 1.67 -2.22
C PHE A 31 0.23 0.55 -2.71
N ILE A 32 0.49 0.01 -3.90
CA ILE A 32 -0.20 -1.16 -4.41
C ILE A 32 0.71 -2.36 -4.20
N GLY A 33 0.18 -3.42 -3.62
CA GLY A 33 0.94 -4.66 -3.40
C GLY A 33 0.03 -5.88 -3.39
N PRO A 34 0.61 -7.08 -3.31
CA PRO A 34 -0.18 -8.31 -3.29
C PRO A 34 -1.06 -8.38 -2.05
N THR A 35 -2.32 -8.77 -2.23
CA THR A 35 -3.25 -9.02 -1.12
C THR A 35 -2.75 -10.13 -0.21
N ASN A 36 -2.06 -11.14 -0.77
CA ASN A 36 -1.44 -12.21 0.02
C ASN A 36 -0.19 -11.67 0.75
N TRP A 37 -0.35 -11.37 2.03
CA TRP A 37 0.74 -10.84 2.87
C TRP A 37 1.99 -11.73 2.90
N ASN A 38 1.83 -13.05 2.77
CA ASN A 38 2.96 -13.97 2.75
C ASN A 38 3.85 -13.75 1.52
N GLU A 39 3.34 -13.14 0.45
CA GLU A 39 4.08 -12.85 -0.78
C GLU A 39 4.58 -11.40 -0.85
N MET A 40 4.18 -10.54 0.10
CA MET A 40 4.60 -9.14 0.13
C MET A 40 6.12 -8.99 0.13
N HIS A 41 6.83 -9.84 0.89
CA HIS A 41 8.29 -9.80 0.92
C HIS A 41 8.92 -10.15 -0.43
N VAL A 42 8.30 -11.05 -1.21
CA VAL A 42 8.77 -11.41 -2.55
C VAL A 42 8.56 -10.24 -3.49
N PHE A 43 7.35 -9.67 -3.50
CA PHE A 43 7.01 -8.51 -4.33
C PHE A 43 7.96 -7.34 -4.07
N MET A 44 8.14 -6.96 -2.80
CA MET A 44 9.03 -5.87 -2.40
C MET A 44 10.50 -6.12 -2.78
N ASN A 45 10.96 -7.37 -2.69
CA ASN A 45 12.32 -7.70 -3.12
C ASN A 45 12.49 -7.53 -4.63
N ILE A 46 11.49 -7.89 -5.44
CA ILE A 46 11.52 -7.68 -6.88
C ILE A 46 11.47 -6.17 -7.20
N CYS A 47 10.59 -5.40 -6.54
CA CYS A 47 10.55 -3.94 -6.67
C CYS A 47 11.93 -3.31 -6.43
N LEU A 48 12.65 -3.76 -5.40
CA LEU A 48 13.96 -3.23 -5.04
C LEU A 48 15.07 -3.65 -6.01
N GLN A 49 15.00 -4.86 -6.57
CA GLN A 49 16.08 -5.43 -7.39
C GLN A 49 15.92 -5.14 -8.87
N LYS A 50 14.67 -5.13 -9.36
CA LYS A 50 14.34 -5.10 -10.80
C LYS A 50 13.48 -3.90 -11.17
N GLY A 51 12.59 -3.48 -10.29
CA GLY A 51 11.63 -2.41 -10.55
C GLY A 51 10.21 -2.84 -10.20
N GLU A 52 9.31 -1.86 -10.09
CA GLU A 52 7.90 -2.11 -9.79
C GLU A 52 7.18 -2.78 -10.97
N ASP A 53 7.47 -2.36 -12.20
CA ASP A 53 6.88 -2.93 -13.42
C ASP A 53 7.18 -4.44 -13.52
N GLU A 54 8.42 -4.86 -13.29
CA GLU A 54 8.80 -6.28 -13.25
C GLU A 54 8.12 -7.04 -12.11
N ALA A 55 7.91 -6.40 -10.95
CA ALA A 55 7.20 -7.02 -9.84
C ALA A 55 5.72 -7.23 -10.17
N ILE A 56 5.10 -6.28 -10.87
CA ILE A 56 3.72 -6.39 -11.36
C ILE A 56 3.62 -7.51 -12.39
N ASP A 57 4.54 -7.56 -13.36
CA ASP A 57 4.58 -8.60 -14.39
C ASP A 57 4.70 -10.02 -13.79
N GLU A 58 5.59 -10.21 -12.81
CA GLU A 58 5.74 -11.49 -12.10
C GLU A 58 4.51 -11.84 -11.23
N PHE A 59 3.64 -10.87 -10.94
CA PHE A 59 2.43 -11.02 -10.15
C PHE A 59 1.13 -10.96 -10.98
N ILE A 60 1.22 -10.95 -12.31
CA ILE A 60 0.03 -11.04 -13.19
C ILE A 60 -0.83 -12.25 -12.80
N GLY A 61 -2.14 -12.02 -12.70
CA GLY A 61 -3.11 -13.04 -12.30
C GLY A 61 -3.25 -13.24 -10.78
N LYS A 62 -2.43 -12.57 -9.97
CA LYS A 62 -2.62 -12.50 -8.51
C LYS A 62 -3.50 -11.33 -8.11
N SER A 63 -3.98 -11.36 -6.87
CA SER A 63 -4.78 -10.27 -6.31
C SER A 63 -3.90 -9.20 -5.67
N PHE A 64 -4.24 -7.95 -5.94
CA PHE A 64 -3.66 -6.76 -5.35
C PHE A 64 -4.63 -6.05 -4.41
N SER A 65 -4.05 -5.31 -3.47
CA SER A 65 -4.72 -4.43 -2.51
C SER A 65 -4.05 -3.06 -2.50
N VAL A 66 -4.80 -2.04 -2.11
CA VAL A 66 -4.28 -0.69 -1.89
C VAL A 66 -3.97 -0.51 -0.43
N TYR A 67 -2.76 -0.06 -0.13
CA TYR A 67 -2.26 0.17 1.21
C TYR A 67 -1.98 1.65 1.44
N GLY A 68 -2.47 2.19 2.56
CA GLY A 68 -2.00 3.45 3.11
C GLY A 68 -0.72 3.21 3.90
N ARG A 69 0.36 3.91 3.55
CA ARG A 69 1.64 3.87 4.25
C ARG A 69 1.74 5.03 5.21
N SER A 70 1.96 4.70 6.47
CA SER A 70 2.35 5.62 7.53
C SER A 70 3.82 5.43 7.87
N VAL A 71 4.52 6.53 8.13
CA VAL A 71 5.91 6.49 8.60
C VAL A 71 5.93 6.90 10.06
N THR A 72 6.45 6.01 10.89
CA THR A 72 6.85 6.32 12.26
C THR A 72 8.36 6.18 12.38
N TYR A 73 8.92 6.50 13.54
CA TYR A 73 10.37 6.44 13.75
C TYR A 73 10.65 5.64 15.02
N ILE A 74 11.47 4.58 14.90
CA ILE A 74 11.98 3.85 16.07
C ILE A 74 12.99 4.73 16.80
N ASN A 75 13.79 5.45 16.02
CA ASN A 75 14.67 6.54 16.44
C ASN A 75 14.79 7.55 15.27
N PRO A 76 15.39 8.73 15.46
CA PRO A 76 15.42 9.78 14.42
C PRO A 76 15.98 9.35 13.05
N ASN A 77 16.80 8.30 13.00
CA ASN A 77 17.44 7.83 11.77
C ASN A 77 16.86 6.52 11.23
N LEU A 78 15.91 5.90 11.94
CA LEU A 78 15.35 4.61 11.56
C LEU A 78 13.83 4.70 11.41
N PRO A 79 13.32 4.88 10.17
CA PRO A 79 11.90 4.89 9.92
C PRO A 79 11.33 3.48 10.10
N ARG A 80 10.11 3.41 10.61
CA ARG A 80 9.26 2.22 10.63
C ARG A 80 8.06 2.50 9.77
N TRP A 81 7.91 1.73 8.71
CA TRP A 81 6.76 1.82 7.82
C TRP A 81 5.67 0.89 8.32
N GLU A 82 4.47 1.42 8.38
CA GLU A 82 3.28 0.67 8.73
C GLU A 82 2.26 0.85 7.62
N VAL A 83 1.64 -0.26 7.23
CA VAL A 83 0.69 -0.28 6.12
C VAL A 83 -0.70 -0.64 6.64
N THR A 84 -1.70 0.02 6.09
CA THR A 84 -3.12 -0.21 6.38
C THR A 84 -3.84 -0.54 5.09
N VAL A 85 -4.62 -1.62 5.05
CA VAL A 85 -5.42 -1.98 3.87
C VAL A 85 -6.57 -0.96 3.69
N LEU A 86 -6.68 -0.42 2.49
CA LEU A 86 -7.64 0.61 2.10
C LEU A 86 -8.60 0.15 0.99
N ASP A 87 -8.72 -1.16 0.78
CA ASP A 87 -9.67 -1.73 -0.18
C ASP A 87 -11.11 -1.26 0.12
N ASP A 88 -11.49 -1.23 1.40
CA ASP A 88 -12.73 -0.63 1.94
C ASP A 88 -12.42 0.68 2.72
N TRP A 89 -11.76 1.66 2.08
CA TRP A 89 -11.21 2.85 2.74
C TRP A 89 -12.22 3.62 3.62
N GLU A 90 -13.49 3.76 3.22
CA GLU A 90 -14.51 4.47 4.01
C GLU A 90 -14.69 3.80 5.38
N LYS A 91 -14.81 2.47 5.40
CA LYS A 91 -14.90 1.72 6.66
C LYS A 91 -13.61 1.81 7.45
N THR A 92 -12.45 1.86 6.79
CA THR A 92 -11.17 1.95 7.48
C THR A 92 -10.96 3.32 8.14
N ILE A 93 -11.46 4.40 7.53
CA ILE A 93 -11.31 5.77 8.03
C ILE A 93 -12.38 6.13 9.07
N TYR A 94 -13.62 5.68 8.88
CA TYR A 94 -14.76 6.09 9.71
C TYR A 94 -15.13 5.10 10.83
N ASN A 95 -14.38 4.01 11.02
CA ASN A 95 -14.47 3.12 12.19
C ASN A 95 -13.40 3.42 13.23
#